data_AF-A0A6A3HAZ3-F1
#
_entry.id   AF-A0A6A3HAZ3-F1
#
_cell.length_a   1.000
_cell.length_b   1.000
_cell.length_c   1.000
_cell.angle_alpha   90.00
_cell.angle_beta   90.00
_cell.angle_gamma   90.00
#
_symmetry.space_group_name_H-M   'P 1'
#
loop_
_entity.id
_entity.type
_entity.pdbx_description
1 polymer ?
#
loop_
_entity_poly.entity_id
_entity_poly.type
_entity_poly.pdbx_seq_one_letter_code
_entity_poly.pdbx_strand_id
1 'polypeptide(L)'
;MSAMASSPAPDWPLLSAAALVTRERLPASLPHVTRRISDFLDTLSRAGVFAASCRRGDSERTLSYLFQRDPSPLTQTLVRCAAAGGHAHVLQWLKEHDDGSDRSLWRDYNFSPMDDAAKSGQLCVLQWLHENVTDCYAGRAMSWAASSGHLDAVKWLHANRQDVCVNYAMDFAAANGHLHVVQYLHDNRREGCTTWAMDGAATHGHLQVVQWLFQHRSEGCTKATVDGAAANGHLEVVQYLLQKVRHPDEKHWLGWAFTAAAEHGRVDVVDWVHATYRDDFSDSMLTFALSDATGNGHIEMAQWLNTQISERR
;
A
#
# COMPACT_ATOMS: atom_id res chain seq x y z
N MET A 1 21.90 56.94 -22.68
CA MET A 1 21.95 57.42 -21.29
C MET A 1 20.55 57.47 -20.75
N SER A 2 20.36 56.91 -19.55
CA SER A 2 19.17 56.94 -18.68
C SER A 2 17.91 56.22 -19.15
N ALA A 3 17.18 55.49 -18.32
CA ALA A 3 17.42 54.88 -17.02
C ALA A 3 16.26 53.88 -16.82
N MET A 4 16.57 52.60 -16.58
CA MET A 4 15.59 51.65 -16.08
C MET A 4 15.26 52.02 -14.63
N ALA A 5 14.06 52.54 -14.39
CA ALA A 5 13.52 52.64 -13.05
C ALA A 5 12.86 51.29 -12.70
N SER A 6 13.49 50.58 -11.78
CA SER A 6 13.03 49.35 -11.18
C SER A 6 11.59 49.49 -10.66
N SER A 7 10.70 48.58 -11.07
CA SER A 7 9.45 48.35 -10.34
C SER A 7 9.80 47.91 -8.91
N PRO A 8 9.11 48.42 -7.88
CA PRO A 8 9.32 47.92 -6.53
C PRO A 8 8.86 46.46 -6.49
N ALA A 9 9.76 45.61 -6.02
CA ALA A 9 9.47 44.21 -5.74
C ALA A 9 8.30 44.16 -4.71
N PRO A 10 7.33 43.24 -4.85
CA PRO A 10 6.10 43.25 -4.04
C PRO A 10 6.38 42.90 -2.56
N ASP A 11 6.44 43.89 -1.67
CA ASP A 11 6.61 43.74 -0.22
C ASP A 11 5.98 42.44 0.33
N TRP A 12 6.86 41.53 0.76
CA TRP A 12 6.52 40.18 1.18
C TRP A 12 5.67 40.29 2.47
N PRO A 13 4.42 39.77 2.52
CA PRO A 13 3.49 39.97 3.65
C PRO A 13 4.01 39.52 5.02
N LEU A 14 5.07 38.73 5.02
CA LEU A 14 5.52 37.89 6.12
C LEU A 14 6.58 38.53 7.01
N LEU A 15 7.57 39.19 6.41
CA LEU A 15 8.47 40.07 7.16
C LEU A 15 7.68 41.23 7.76
N SER A 16 6.66 41.69 7.04
CA SER A 16 5.72 42.72 7.50
C SER A 16 4.94 42.27 8.73
N ALA A 17 4.39 41.06 8.81
CA ALA A 17 3.62 40.63 9.99
C ALA A 17 4.47 40.48 11.26
N ALA A 18 5.66 39.86 11.17
CA ALA A 18 6.56 39.72 12.32
C ALA A 18 7.18 41.06 12.74
N ALA A 19 7.56 41.91 11.77
CA ALA A 19 8.04 43.27 12.01
C ALA A 19 6.94 44.18 12.55
N LEU A 20 5.69 44.06 12.10
CA LEU A 20 4.56 44.85 12.56
C LEU A 20 4.15 44.45 13.98
N VAL A 21 4.11 43.15 14.30
CA VAL A 21 3.87 42.67 15.68
C VAL A 21 4.98 43.14 16.63
N THR A 22 6.25 43.07 16.21
CA THR A 22 7.37 43.56 17.04
C THR A 22 7.45 45.08 17.12
N ARG A 23 7.02 45.82 16.09
CA ARG A 23 7.01 47.29 16.06
C ARG A 23 5.82 47.91 16.81
N GLU A 24 4.64 47.28 16.76
CA GLU A 24 3.40 47.89 17.27
C GLU A 24 2.93 47.34 18.62
N ARG A 25 3.41 46.17 19.06
CA ARG A 25 2.99 45.56 20.34
C ARG A 25 4.12 45.40 21.36
N LEU A 26 5.37 45.65 20.99
CA LEU A 26 6.51 45.55 21.89
C LEU A 26 7.30 46.87 21.91
N PRO A 27 7.49 47.49 23.08
CA PRO A 27 8.10 48.84 23.19
C PRO A 27 9.62 48.86 22.91
N ALA A 28 10.25 47.70 22.69
CA ALA A 28 11.65 47.60 22.31
C ALA A 28 11.85 46.50 21.25
N SER A 29 12.74 46.76 20.29
CA SER A 29 13.19 45.74 19.34
C SER A 29 13.77 44.55 20.12
N LEU A 30 13.16 43.38 20.00
CA LEU A 30 13.66 42.12 20.56
C LEU A 30 14.13 41.21 19.41
N PRO A 31 15.38 41.39 18.90
CA PRO A 31 15.89 40.64 17.76
C PRO A 31 15.83 39.12 17.95
N HIS A 32 15.89 38.64 19.20
CA HIS A 32 15.78 37.21 19.51
C HIS A 32 14.37 36.65 19.30
N VAL A 33 13.31 37.45 19.51
CA VAL A 33 11.92 37.06 19.21
C VAL A 33 11.71 37.05 17.70
N THR A 34 12.16 38.10 17.00
CA THR A 34 12.14 38.13 15.53
C THR A 34 12.91 36.97 14.93
N ARG A 35 14.08 36.62 15.49
CA ARG A 35 14.87 35.47 15.06
C ARG A 35 14.19 34.14 15.38
N ARG A 36 13.57 33.97 16.54
CA ARG A 36 12.78 32.76 16.87
C ARG A 36 11.57 32.59 15.94
N ILE A 37 10.92 33.70 15.59
CA ILE A 37 9.85 33.71 14.61
C ILE A 37 10.43 33.38 13.23
N SER A 38 11.53 34.00 12.81
CA SER A 38 12.20 33.69 11.54
C SER A 38 12.64 32.23 11.46
N ASP A 39 13.29 31.70 12.49
CA ASP A 39 13.74 30.30 12.59
C ASP A 39 12.55 29.34 12.51
N PHE A 40 11.45 29.64 13.23
CA PHE A 40 10.20 28.87 13.14
C PHE A 40 9.62 28.93 11.72
N LEU A 41 9.60 30.12 11.12
CA LEU A 41 9.11 30.28 9.76
C LEU A 41 10.04 29.57 8.76
N ASP A 42 11.36 29.55 8.94
CA ASP A 42 12.30 28.88 8.04
C ASP A 42 12.16 27.35 8.06
N THR A 43 11.66 26.78 9.15
CA THR A 43 11.26 25.35 9.14
C THR A 43 10.15 25.05 8.12
N LEU A 44 9.34 26.05 7.75
CA LEU A 44 8.26 25.92 6.77
C LEU A 44 8.72 26.12 5.30
N SER A 45 9.99 26.49 5.06
CA SER A 45 10.53 26.76 3.71
C SER A 45 11.26 25.58 3.07
N ARG A 46 11.29 24.42 3.75
CA ARG A 46 12.00 23.24 3.24
C ARG A 46 11.21 22.60 2.10
N ALA A 47 11.93 22.04 1.12
CA ALA A 47 11.32 21.25 0.06
C ALA A 47 10.39 20.17 0.67
N GLY A 48 9.14 20.14 0.23
CA GLY A 48 8.13 19.21 0.72
C GLY A 48 7.29 19.69 1.91
N VAL A 49 7.52 20.88 2.49
CA VAL A 49 6.64 21.42 3.55
C VAL A 49 5.21 21.61 3.03
N PHE A 50 5.06 22.17 1.83
CA PHE A 50 3.72 22.38 1.27
C PHE A 50 3.02 21.03 1.04
N ALA A 51 3.72 20.03 0.51
CA ALA A 51 3.19 18.68 0.36
C ALA A 51 2.84 18.03 1.72
N ALA A 52 3.62 18.26 2.77
CA ALA A 52 3.33 17.80 4.12
C ALA A 52 2.11 18.53 4.73
N SER A 53 1.95 19.82 4.44
CA SER A 53 0.77 20.61 4.82
C SER A 53 -0.49 20.07 4.15
N CYS A 54 -0.42 19.77 2.84
CA CYS A 54 -1.51 19.12 2.11
C CYS A 54 -1.85 17.73 2.69
N ARG A 55 -0.84 16.95 3.08
CA ARG A 55 -1.04 15.63 3.70
C ARG A 55 -1.66 15.70 5.10
N ARG A 56 -1.38 16.77 5.86
CA ARG A 56 -1.95 17.00 7.20
C ARG A 56 -3.33 17.65 7.15
N GLY A 57 -3.71 18.23 6.01
CA GLY A 57 -5.00 18.90 5.86
C GLY A 57 -5.07 20.25 6.55
N ASP A 58 -3.97 21.02 6.53
CA ASP A 58 -3.95 22.33 7.18
C ASP A 58 -5.04 23.27 6.60
N SER A 59 -5.39 24.30 7.37
CA SER A 59 -6.39 25.29 6.98
C SER A 59 -6.03 26.04 5.69
N GLU A 60 -7.03 26.53 4.96
CA GLU A 60 -6.85 27.38 3.76
C GLU A 60 -5.95 28.59 4.04
N ARG A 61 -6.01 29.15 5.25
CA ARG A 61 -5.13 30.24 5.68
C ARG A 61 -3.67 29.81 5.66
N THR A 62 -3.37 28.60 6.14
CA THR A 62 -2.01 28.04 6.12
C THR A 62 -1.56 27.74 4.70
N LEU A 63 -2.43 27.16 3.85
CA LEU A 63 -2.12 26.88 2.46
C LEU A 63 -1.82 28.17 1.67
N SER A 64 -2.69 29.16 1.79
CA SER A 64 -2.53 30.47 1.15
C SER A 64 -1.26 31.17 1.60
N TYR A 65 -0.95 31.07 2.89
CA TYR A 65 0.28 31.58 3.47
C TYR A 65 1.53 30.90 2.87
N LEU A 66 1.53 29.58 2.75
CA LEU A 66 2.64 28.82 2.16
C LEU A 66 2.81 29.15 0.68
N PHE A 67 1.71 29.23 -0.06
CA PHE A 67 1.69 29.55 -1.49
C PHE A 67 2.18 30.98 -1.78
N GLN A 68 1.78 31.96 -0.97
CA GLN A 68 2.25 33.35 -1.12
C GLN A 68 3.75 33.50 -0.82
N ARG A 69 4.28 32.71 0.13
CA ARG A 69 5.69 32.77 0.51
C ARG A 69 6.59 32.18 -0.55
N ASP A 70 6.24 31.01 -1.05
CA ASP A 70 6.99 30.28 -2.06
C ASP A 70 6.01 29.85 -3.15
N PRO A 71 5.72 30.74 -4.13
CA PRO A 71 4.85 30.47 -5.26
C PRO A 71 5.53 29.47 -6.20
N SER A 72 5.59 28.23 -5.74
CA SER A 72 5.93 27.08 -6.56
C SER A 72 4.71 26.68 -7.39
N PRO A 73 4.91 26.17 -8.63
CA PRO A 73 3.81 25.65 -9.42
C PRO A 73 3.10 24.56 -8.61
N LEU A 74 1.76 24.54 -8.66
CA LEU A 74 1.02 23.43 -8.08
C LEU A 74 1.47 22.15 -8.78
N THR A 75 1.79 21.13 -7.98
CA THR A 75 2.28 19.86 -8.51
C THR A 75 1.34 18.72 -8.17
N GLN A 76 1.36 17.66 -8.98
CA GLN A 76 0.67 16.41 -8.69
C GLN A 76 0.98 15.85 -7.30
N THR A 77 2.18 16.13 -6.76
CA THR A 77 2.54 15.70 -5.39
C THR A 77 1.67 16.35 -4.32
N LEU A 78 1.27 17.63 -4.50
CA LEU A 78 0.37 18.31 -3.57
C LEU A 78 -1.02 17.67 -3.61
N VAL A 79 -1.54 17.43 -4.82
CA VAL A 79 -2.83 16.78 -5.06
C VAL A 79 -2.83 15.37 -4.45
N ARG A 80 -1.78 14.58 -4.71
CA ARG A 80 -1.59 13.23 -4.14
C ARG A 80 -1.62 13.24 -2.62
N CYS A 81 -0.85 14.14 -2.00
CA CYS A 81 -0.78 14.24 -0.55
C CYS A 81 -2.13 14.60 0.06
N ALA A 82 -2.86 15.56 -0.53
CA ALA A 82 -4.20 15.92 -0.08
C ALA A 82 -5.20 14.77 -0.29
N ALA A 83 -5.11 14.05 -1.41
CA ALA A 83 -5.99 12.93 -1.72
C ALA A 83 -5.79 11.75 -0.78
N ALA A 84 -4.53 11.33 -0.57
CA ALA A 84 -4.18 10.27 0.37
C ALA A 84 -4.50 10.66 1.84
N GLY A 85 -4.36 11.94 2.19
CA GLY A 85 -4.69 12.47 3.52
C GLY A 85 -6.20 12.59 3.78
N GLY A 86 -7.05 12.54 2.76
CA GLY A 86 -8.50 12.64 2.91
C GLY A 86 -9.02 14.06 3.00
N HIS A 87 -8.28 15.04 2.50
CA HIS A 87 -8.59 16.45 2.72
C HIS A 87 -9.21 17.11 1.49
N ALA A 88 -10.53 16.91 1.33
CA ALA A 88 -11.29 17.48 0.22
C ALA A 88 -11.22 19.03 0.18
N HIS A 89 -11.14 19.70 1.34
CA HIS A 89 -10.99 21.17 1.39
C HIS A 89 -9.64 21.64 0.83
N VAL A 90 -8.56 20.87 1.04
CA VAL A 90 -7.26 21.18 0.43
C VAL A 90 -7.33 20.99 -1.08
N LEU A 91 -7.99 19.93 -1.56
CA LEU A 91 -8.18 19.72 -2.99
C LEU A 91 -9.02 20.82 -3.63
N GLN A 92 -10.09 21.25 -2.95
CA GLN A 92 -10.89 22.41 -3.36
C GLN A 92 -10.02 23.66 -3.48
N TRP A 93 -9.23 23.96 -2.44
CA TRP A 93 -8.32 25.10 -2.45
C TRP A 93 -7.29 25.01 -3.59
N LEU A 94 -6.69 23.83 -3.81
CA LEU A 94 -5.74 23.60 -4.91
C LEU A 94 -6.41 23.81 -6.28
N LYS A 95 -7.66 23.41 -6.44
CA LYS A 95 -8.43 23.59 -7.69
C LYS A 95 -8.76 25.05 -7.96
N GLU A 96 -9.06 25.83 -6.92
CA GLU A 96 -9.34 27.27 -7.03
C GLU A 96 -8.08 28.09 -7.38
N HIS A 97 -6.90 27.56 -7.02
CA HIS A 97 -5.61 28.19 -7.28
C HIS A 97 -4.86 27.55 -8.47
N ASP A 98 -5.52 26.64 -9.19
CA ASP A 98 -5.02 26.04 -10.43
C ASP A 98 -5.15 27.06 -11.57
N ASP A 99 -4.02 27.50 -12.12
CA ASP A 99 -3.95 28.43 -13.25
C ASP A 99 -4.05 27.71 -14.61
N GLY A 100 -4.18 26.38 -14.61
CA GLY A 100 -4.24 25.55 -15.81
C GLY A 100 -2.92 25.44 -16.56
N SER A 101 -1.79 25.87 -15.95
CA SER A 101 -0.46 25.77 -16.55
C SER A 101 -0.02 24.32 -16.75
N ASP A 102 -0.37 23.45 -15.81
CA ASP A 102 -0.11 22.01 -15.88
C ASP A 102 -1.40 21.23 -16.18
N ARG A 103 -1.59 20.86 -17.45
CA ARG A 103 -2.71 20.02 -17.89
C ARG A 103 -2.73 18.64 -17.24
N SER A 104 -1.64 18.22 -16.61
CA SER A 104 -1.50 16.94 -15.95
C SER A 104 -1.68 16.99 -14.43
N LEU A 105 -1.93 18.17 -13.86
CA LEU A 105 -2.01 18.37 -12.40
C LEU A 105 -2.97 17.40 -11.70
N TRP A 106 -4.12 17.16 -12.34
CA TRP A 106 -5.19 16.29 -11.83
C TRP A 106 -5.22 14.91 -12.48
N ARG A 107 -4.42 14.68 -13.52
CA ARG A 107 -4.46 13.47 -14.34
C ARG A 107 -3.17 13.29 -15.15
N ASP A 108 -2.54 12.15 -15.03
CA ASP A 108 -1.58 11.65 -16.01
C ASP A 108 -1.78 10.14 -16.22
N TYR A 109 -1.17 9.57 -17.25
CA TYR A 109 -1.21 8.14 -17.55
C TYR A 109 -0.75 7.27 -16.38
N ASN A 110 0.13 7.81 -15.53
CA ASN A 110 0.67 7.15 -14.34
C ASN A 110 0.12 7.70 -13.01
N PHE A 111 -0.70 8.75 -13.05
CA PHE A 111 -1.15 9.44 -11.84
C PHE A 111 -2.66 9.70 -11.88
N SER A 112 -3.35 9.19 -10.85
CA SER A 112 -4.73 9.55 -10.57
C SER A 112 -4.91 9.84 -9.08
N PRO A 113 -5.44 11.03 -8.71
CA PRO A 113 -5.78 11.32 -7.32
C PRO A 113 -6.91 10.42 -6.80
N MET A 114 -7.73 9.84 -7.69
CA MET A 114 -8.77 8.89 -7.31
C MET A 114 -8.17 7.54 -6.89
N ASP A 115 -7.09 7.10 -7.54
CA ASP A 115 -6.37 5.89 -7.16
C ASP A 115 -5.73 6.06 -5.76
N ASP A 116 -5.11 7.21 -5.49
CA ASP A 116 -4.51 7.51 -4.17
C ASP A 116 -5.57 7.60 -3.07
N ALA A 117 -6.69 8.28 -3.33
CA ALA A 117 -7.81 8.36 -2.39
C ALA A 117 -8.42 6.98 -2.11
N ALA A 118 -8.56 6.14 -3.14
CA ALA A 118 -9.05 4.77 -3.02
C ALA A 118 -8.10 3.89 -2.20
N LYS A 119 -6.79 3.97 -2.47
CA LYS A 119 -5.76 3.25 -1.72
C LYS A 119 -5.73 3.64 -0.24
N SER A 120 -6.01 4.89 0.09
CA SER A 120 -6.06 5.38 1.47
C SER A 120 -7.46 5.32 2.11
N GLY A 121 -8.48 4.82 1.39
CA GLY A 121 -9.84 4.65 1.91
C GLY A 121 -10.61 5.95 2.13
N GLN A 122 -10.19 7.04 1.48
CA GLN A 122 -10.71 8.37 1.71
C GLN A 122 -12.00 8.62 0.91
N LEU A 123 -13.11 8.10 1.43
CA LEU A 123 -14.41 8.17 0.75
C LEU A 123 -14.87 9.61 0.44
N CYS A 124 -14.66 10.55 1.37
CA CYS A 124 -15.02 11.96 1.16
C CYS A 124 -14.27 12.56 -0.03
N VAL A 125 -12.98 12.20 -0.19
CA VAL A 125 -12.18 12.65 -1.33
C VAL A 125 -12.62 11.96 -2.63
N LEU A 126 -12.93 10.66 -2.60
CA LEU A 126 -13.45 9.96 -3.77
C LEU A 126 -14.72 10.62 -4.32
N GLN A 127 -15.65 10.94 -3.43
CA GLN A 127 -16.90 11.65 -3.75
C GLN A 127 -16.60 13.03 -4.32
N TRP A 128 -15.76 13.81 -3.64
CA TRP A 128 -15.41 15.15 -4.09
C TRP A 128 -14.72 15.14 -5.46
N LEU A 129 -13.77 14.23 -5.69
CA LEU A 129 -13.07 14.10 -6.98
C LEU A 129 -14.05 13.72 -8.11
N HIS A 130 -15.00 12.85 -7.82
CA HIS A 130 -16.01 12.44 -8.81
C HIS A 130 -16.95 13.58 -9.21
N GLU A 131 -17.36 14.40 -8.25
CA GLU A 131 -18.27 15.53 -8.49
C GLU A 131 -17.56 16.74 -9.12
N ASN A 132 -16.30 16.99 -8.74
CA ASN A 132 -15.61 18.25 -9.04
C ASN A 132 -14.50 18.11 -10.09
N VAL A 133 -14.06 16.91 -10.46
CA VAL A 133 -13.01 16.70 -11.46
C VAL A 133 -13.55 15.89 -12.64
N THR A 134 -13.79 16.58 -13.76
CA THR A 134 -14.21 15.96 -15.03
C THR A 134 -13.14 15.02 -15.55
N ASP A 135 -13.53 13.85 -16.08
CA ASP A 135 -12.63 12.82 -16.63
C ASP A 135 -11.54 12.34 -15.65
N CYS A 136 -11.80 12.37 -14.34
CA CYS A 136 -10.91 11.76 -13.36
C CYS A 136 -10.80 10.26 -13.65
N TYR A 137 -9.59 9.82 -14.00
CA TYR A 137 -9.29 8.43 -14.35
C TYR A 137 -9.36 7.56 -13.09
N ALA A 138 -10.12 6.47 -13.12
CA ALA A 138 -10.35 5.60 -11.97
C ALA A 138 -9.88 4.16 -12.22
N GLY A 139 -9.08 3.94 -13.27
CA GLY A 139 -8.83 2.62 -13.83
C GLY A 139 -8.16 1.64 -12.88
N ARG A 140 -7.58 2.06 -11.75
CA ARG A 140 -7.03 1.16 -10.72
C ARG A 140 -7.63 1.39 -9.33
N ALA A 141 -8.55 2.35 -9.19
CA ALA A 141 -9.10 2.75 -7.90
C ALA A 141 -9.77 1.56 -7.18
N MET A 142 -10.54 0.73 -7.89
CA MET A 142 -11.16 -0.47 -7.30
C MET A 142 -10.11 -1.45 -6.78
N SER A 143 -9.08 -1.74 -7.58
CA SER A 143 -8.00 -2.65 -7.20
C SER A 143 -7.23 -2.14 -5.99
N TRP A 144 -6.95 -0.83 -5.92
CA TRP A 144 -6.24 -0.25 -4.78
C TRP A 144 -7.09 -0.21 -3.52
N ALA A 145 -8.36 0.20 -3.60
CA ALA A 145 -9.29 0.13 -2.47
C ALA A 145 -9.43 -1.30 -1.96
N ALA A 146 -9.53 -2.27 -2.86
CA ALA A 146 -9.64 -3.68 -2.53
C ALA A 146 -8.36 -4.24 -1.88
N SER A 147 -7.20 -3.91 -2.44
CA SER A 147 -5.88 -4.27 -1.90
C SER A 147 -5.61 -3.69 -0.52
N SER A 148 -6.22 -2.56 -0.16
CA SER A 148 -6.06 -1.90 1.14
C SER A 148 -7.24 -2.17 2.09
N GLY A 149 -8.21 -2.99 1.68
CA GLY A 149 -9.30 -3.46 2.55
C GLY A 149 -10.40 -2.44 2.80
N HIS A 150 -10.43 -1.35 2.03
CA HIS A 150 -11.37 -0.25 2.21
C HIS A 150 -12.73 -0.55 1.56
N LEU A 151 -13.53 -1.36 2.24
CA LEU A 151 -14.82 -1.85 1.72
C LEU A 151 -15.79 -0.71 1.36
N ASP A 152 -15.83 0.39 2.11
CA ASP A 152 -16.73 1.51 1.81
C ASP A 152 -16.35 2.22 0.50
N ALA A 153 -15.05 2.41 0.26
CA ALA A 153 -14.56 2.88 -1.03
C ALA A 153 -14.89 1.89 -2.15
N VAL A 154 -14.78 0.58 -1.89
CA VAL A 154 -15.15 -0.46 -2.86
C VAL A 154 -16.63 -0.40 -3.21
N LYS A 155 -17.51 -0.32 -2.20
CA LYS A 155 -18.97 -0.19 -2.40
C LYS A 155 -19.32 1.05 -3.20
N TRP A 156 -18.73 2.18 -2.85
CA TRP A 156 -18.99 3.44 -3.51
C TRP A 156 -18.51 3.44 -4.97
N LEU A 157 -17.30 2.96 -5.23
CA LEU A 157 -16.76 2.85 -6.59
C LEU A 157 -17.62 1.90 -7.44
N HIS A 158 -18.05 0.76 -6.89
CA HIS A 158 -18.96 -0.16 -7.58
C HIS A 158 -20.29 0.51 -7.98
N ALA A 159 -20.89 1.29 -7.08
CA ALA A 159 -22.19 1.92 -7.33
C ALA A 159 -22.13 3.11 -8.31
N ASN A 160 -21.01 3.85 -8.34
CA ASN A 160 -20.92 5.13 -9.06
C ASN A 160 -20.01 5.09 -10.29
N ARG A 161 -19.15 4.07 -10.42
CA ARG A 161 -18.11 4.00 -11.45
C ARG A 161 -18.12 2.65 -12.17
N GLN A 162 -18.91 2.56 -13.24
CA GLN A 162 -18.98 1.36 -14.09
C GLN A 162 -17.78 1.21 -15.04
N ASP A 163 -16.99 2.27 -15.21
CA ASP A 163 -15.74 2.27 -15.98
C ASP A 163 -14.59 1.53 -15.25
N VAL A 164 -14.79 1.14 -14.00
CA VAL A 164 -13.79 0.48 -13.15
C VAL A 164 -14.05 -1.03 -13.16
N CYS A 165 -13.77 -1.66 -14.29
CA CYS A 165 -13.83 -3.11 -14.46
C CYS A 165 -12.41 -3.66 -14.58
N VAL A 166 -11.78 -3.96 -13.43
CA VAL A 166 -10.46 -4.60 -13.41
C VAL A 166 -10.56 -5.98 -12.77
N ASN A 167 -9.95 -6.93 -13.47
CA ASN A 167 -9.86 -8.36 -13.20
C ASN A 167 -9.01 -8.76 -11.96
N TYR A 168 -8.41 -7.82 -11.24
CA TYR A 168 -7.47 -8.13 -10.14
C TYR A 168 -7.89 -7.64 -8.76
N ALA A 169 -9.06 -6.99 -8.62
CA ALA A 169 -9.48 -6.46 -7.32
C ALA A 169 -9.65 -7.56 -6.26
N MET A 170 -10.24 -8.70 -6.64
CA MET A 170 -10.40 -9.84 -5.73
C MET A 170 -9.07 -10.52 -5.42
N ASP A 171 -8.17 -10.64 -6.42
CA ASP A 171 -6.82 -11.18 -6.23
C ASP A 171 -6.03 -10.37 -5.20
N PHE A 172 -6.02 -9.04 -5.32
CA PHE A 172 -5.32 -8.17 -4.38
C PHE A 172 -5.96 -8.16 -3.00
N ALA A 173 -7.30 -8.16 -2.91
CA ALA A 173 -7.99 -8.26 -1.61
C ALA A 173 -7.63 -9.58 -0.91
N ALA A 174 -7.60 -10.69 -1.65
CA ALA A 174 -7.25 -12.00 -1.12
C ALA A 174 -5.79 -12.07 -0.66
N ALA A 175 -4.85 -11.59 -1.49
CA ALA A 175 -3.44 -11.57 -1.17
C ALA A 175 -3.09 -10.71 0.07
N ASN A 176 -3.94 -9.74 0.42
CA ASN A 176 -3.79 -8.89 1.62
C ASN A 176 -4.74 -9.29 2.77
N GLY A 177 -5.47 -10.41 2.65
CA GLY A 177 -6.24 -10.98 3.76
C GLY A 177 -7.58 -10.28 4.03
N HIS A 178 -8.08 -9.49 3.10
CA HIS A 178 -9.31 -8.72 3.25
C HIS A 178 -10.56 -9.53 2.87
N LEU A 179 -10.88 -10.55 3.68
CA LEU A 179 -11.99 -11.47 3.43
C LEU A 179 -13.33 -10.76 3.19
N HIS A 180 -13.64 -9.72 3.96
CA HIS A 180 -14.87 -8.93 3.81
C HIS A 180 -14.98 -8.25 2.44
N VAL A 181 -13.86 -7.84 1.86
CA VAL A 181 -13.81 -7.30 0.49
C VAL A 181 -13.96 -8.43 -0.54
N VAL A 182 -13.27 -9.56 -0.34
CA VAL A 182 -13.39 -10.73 -1.23
C VAL A 182 -14.85 -11.20 -1.34
N GLN A 183 -15.54 -11.34 -0.20
CA GLN A 183 -16.96 -11.69 -0.14
C GLN A 183 -17.84 -10.68 -0.87
N TYR A 184 -17.65 -9.39 -0.60
CA TYR A 184 -18.41 -8.35 -1.29
C TYR A 184 -18.20 -8.37 -2.80
N LEU A 185 -16.95 -8.49 -3.26
CA LEU A 185 -16.61 -8.56 -4.69
C LEU A 185 -17.21 -9.83 -5.32
N HIS A 186 -17.22 -10.96 -4.62
CA HIS A 186 -17.84 -12.18 -5.11
C HIS A 186 -19.35 -12.04 -5.30
N ASP A 187 -20.05 -11.45 -4.33
CA ASP A 187 -21.50 -11.34 -4.37
C ASP A 187 -22.00 -10.28 -5.36
N ASN A 188 -21.21 -9.24 -5.62
CA ASN A 188 -21.65 -8.05 -6.36
C ASN A 188 -20.98 -7.88 -7.73
N ARG A 189 -19.98 -8.71 -8.07
CA ARG A 189 -19.23 -8.60 -9.32
C ARG A 189 -19.07 -9.94 -10.03
N ARG A 190 -18.79 -9.88 -11.35
CA ARG A 190 -18.77 -11.05 -12.23
C ARG A 190 -17.39 -11.38 -12.81
N GLU A 191 -16.42 -10.49 -12.66
CA GLU A 191 -15.06 -10.70 -13.17
C GLU A 191 -14.36 -11.89 -12.51
N GLY A 192 -14.71 -12.17 -11.25
CA GLY A 192 -14.09 -13.25 -10.47
C GLY A 192 -12.68 -12.92 -9.99
N CYS A 193 -11.90 -13.97 -9.75
CA CYS A 193 -10.49 -13.92 -9.41
C CYS A 193 -9.67 -14.78 -10.37
N THR A 194 -8.36 -14.80 -10.18
CA THR A 194 -7.45 -15.77 -10.80
C THR A 194 -6.86 -16.68 -9.72
N THR A 195 -5.99 -17.61 -10.10
CA THR A 195 -5.25 -18.43 -9.12
C THR A 195 -4.41 -17.59 -8.15
N TRP A 196 -4.08 -16.34 -8.52
CA TRP A 196 -3.34 -15.41 -7.66
C TRP A 196 -4.07 -15.07 -6.36
N ALA A 197 -5.41 -15.14 -6.32
CA ALA A 197 -6.13 -14.94 -5.08
C ALA A 197 -5.74 -15.99 -4.03
N MET A 198 -5.76 -17.27 -4.41
CA MET A 198 -5.41 -18.39 -3.54
C MET A 198 -3.91 -18.44 -3.26
N ASP A 199 -3.08 -18.28 -4.31
CA ASP A 199 -1.62 -18.27 -4.20
C ASP A 199 -1.13 -17.14 -3.27
N GLY A 200 -1.66 -15.93 -3.46
CA GLY A 200 -1.30 -14.76 -2.67
C GLY A 200 -1.80 -14.86 -1.23
N ALA A 201 -3.04 -15.31 -1.02
CA ALA A 201 -3.59 -15.49 0.33
C ALA A 201 -2.79 -16.53 1.12
N ALA A 202 -2.38 -17.63 0.48
CA ALA A 202 -1.57 -18.67 1.12
C ALA A 202 -0.15 -18.19 1.43
N THR A 203 0.48 -17.49 0.48
CA THR A 203 1.84 -16.93 0.64
C THR A 203 1.95 -15.95 1.81
N HIS A 204 0.88 -15.21 2.12
CA HIS A 204 0.84 -14.25 3.24
C HIS A 204 0.09 -14.77 4.47
N GLY A 205 -0.26 -16.06 4.51
CA GLY A 205 -0.78 -16.70 5.72
C GLY A 205 -2.25 -16.42 6.03
N HIS A 206 -3.03 -15.96 5.05
CA HIS A 206 -4.43 -15.59 5.23
C HIS A 206 -5.37 -16.81 5.17
N LEU A 207 -5.28 -17.69 6.18
CA LEU A 207 -6.02 -18.96 6.21
C LEU A 207 -7.54 -18.80 5.98
N GLN A 208 -8.18 -17.79 6.57
CA GLN A 208 -9.63 -17.58 6.40
C GLN A 208 -10.00 -17.28 4.95
N VAL A 209 -9.15 -16.54 4.23
CA VAL A 209 -9.33 -16.27 2.80
C VAL A 209 -9.11 -17.53 1.98
N VAL A 210 -8.05 -18.30 2.28
CA VAL A 210 -7.76 -19.59 1.62
C VAL A 210 -8.94 -20.56 1.76
N GLN A 211 -9.47 -20.72 2.96
CA GLN A 211 -10.64 -21.57 3.25
C GLN A 211 -11.87 -21.11 2.47
N TRP A 212 -12.13 -19.80 2.48
CA TRP A 212 -13.30 -19.25 1.80
C TRP A 212 -13.20 -19.38 0.28
N LEU A 213 -12.04 -19.06 -0.31
CA LEU A 213 -11.79 -19.21 -1.75
C LEU A 213 -11.94 -20.67 -2.18
N PHE A 214 -11.35 -21.62 -1.45
CA PHE A 214 -11.48 -23.03 -1.76
C PHE A 214 -12.94 -23.53 -1.76
N GLN A 215 -13.78 -22.99 -0.88
CA GLN A 215 -15.19 -23.40 -0.76
C GLN A 215 -16.11 -22.75 -1.80
N HIS A 216 -15.79 -21.53 -2.27
CA HIS A 216 -16.72 -20.71 -3.06
C HIS A 216 -16.23 -20.42 -4.48
N ARG A 217 -14.97 -20.73 -4.81
CA ARG A 217 -14.33 -20.45 -6.09
C ARG A 217 -13.75 -21.73 -6.70
N SER A 218 -13.64 -21.75 -8.03
CA SER A 218 -13.21 -22.93 -8.80
C SER A 218 -11.93 -22.71 -9.59
N GLU A 219 -11.35 -21.52 -9.50
CA GLU A 219 -10.10 -21.14 -10.17
C GLU A 219 -8.91 -21.97 -9.70
N GLY A 220 -8.96 -22.48 -8.48
CA GLY A 220 -7.94 -23.33 -7.90
C GLY A 220 -6.68 -22.55 -7.48
N CYS A 221 -5.57 -23.27 -7.46
CA CYS A 221 -4.26 -22.81 -6.99
C CYS A 221 -3.15 -23.39 -7.85
N THR A 222 -1.96 -22.80 -7.73
CA THR A 222 -0.74 -23.32 -8.35
C THR A 222 0.24 -23.85 -7.30
N LYS A 223 1.39 -24.35 -7.76
CA LYS A 223 2.54 -24.68 -6.89
C LYS A 223 2.89 -23.55 -5.91
N ALA A 224 2.72 -22.29 -6.35
CA ALA A 224 3.04 -21.12 -5.53
C ALA A 224 2.23 -21.06 -4.23
N THR A 225 1.01 -21.61 -4.20
CA THR A 225 0.18 -21.68 -3.00
C THR A 225 0.87 -22.42 -1.85
N VAL A 226 1.35 -23.65 -2.10
CA VAL A 226 2.00 -24.46 -1.06
C VAL A 226 3.44 -24.04 -0.82
N ASP A 227 4.19 -23.72 -1.88
CA ASP A 227 5.57 -23.23 -1.78
C ASP A 227 5.63 -21.95 -0.94
N GLY A 228 4.79 -20.96 -1.26
CA GLY A 228 4.77 -19.66 -0.58
C GLY A 228 4.34 -19.77 0.88
N ALA A 229 3.31 -20.58 1.18
CA ALA A 229 2.88 -20.83 2.55
C ALA A 229 3.99 -21.51 3.37
N ALA A 230 4.67 -22.50 2.80
CA ALA A 230 5.74 -23.24 3.45
C ALA A 230 7.00 -22.38 3.64
N ALA A 231 7.44 -21.63 2.63
CA ALA A 231 8.61 -20.74 2.69
C ALA A 231 8.43 -19.62 3.73
N ASN A 232 7.21 -19.14 3.95
CA ASN A 232 6.91 -18.10 4.94
C ASN A 232 6.53 -18.65 6.32
N GLY A 233 6.53 -19.96 6.52
CA GLY A 233 6.25 -20.58 7.83
C GLY A 233 4.77 -20.51 8.23
N HIS A 234 3.85 -20.44 7.28
CA HIS A 234 2.41 -20.39 7.55
C HIS A 234 1.86 -21.80 7.78
N LEU A 235 2.24 -22.41 8.90
CA LEU A 235 1.93 -23.80 9.24
C LEU A 235 0.43 -24.13 9.11
N GLU A 236 -0.46 -23.28 9.64
CA GLU A 236 -1.91 -23.53 9.57
C GLU A 236 -2.44 -23.57 8.13
N VAL A 237 -1.87 -22.74 7.24
CA VAL A 237 -2.19 -22.76 5.81
C VAL A 237 -1.67 -24.04 5.17
N VAL A 238 -0.41 -24.42 5.43
CA VAL A 238 0.17 -25.68 4.91
C VAL A 238 -0.63 -26.89 5.36
N GLN A 239 -1.04 -26.93 6.63
CA GLN A 239 -1.91 -27.97 7.18
C GLN A 239 -3.21 -28.06 6.40
N TYR A 240 -3.90 -26.93 6.22
CA TYR A 240 -5.16 -26.89 5.48
C TYR A 240 -4.99 -27.32 4.02
N LEU A 241 -3.95 -26.83 3.35
CA LEU A 241 -3.65 -27.16 1.96
C LEU A 241 -3.40 -28.66 1.77
N LEU A 242 -2.51 -29.25 2.57
CA LEU A 242 -2.15 -30.66 2.43
C LEU A 242 -3.25 -31.62 2.90
N GLN A 243 -4.12 -31.21 3.82
CA GLN A 243 -5.18 -32.07 4.35
C GLN A 243 -6.52 -31.95 3.61
N LYS A 244 -6.83 -30.78 3.05
CA LYS A 244 -8.18 -30.47 2.50
C LYS A 244 -8.17 -30.11 1.03
N VAL A 245 -7.14 -29.43 0.54
CA VAL A 245 -7.09 -28.91 -0.84
C VAL A 245 -6.41 -29.91 -1.79
N ARG A 246 -5.26 -30.43 -1.37
CA ARG A 246 -4.45 -31.38 -2.14
C ARG A 246 -5.22 -32.66 -2.42
N HIS A 247 -5.22 -33.14 -3.67
CA HIS A 247 -5.73 -34.47 -3.98
C HIS A 247 -4.74 -35.57 -3.49
N PRO A 248 -5.19 -36.73 -2.97
CA PRO A 248 -4.30 -37.77 -2.47
C PRO A 248 -3.23 -38.27 -3.47
N ASP A 249 -3.52 -38.22 -4.76
CA ASP A 249 -2.59 -38.63 -5.83
C ASP A 249 -1.47 -37.60 -6.10
N GLU A 250 -1.61 -36.36 -5.60
CA GLU A 250 -0.66 -35.27 -5.81
C GLU A 250 0.47 -35.27 -4.79
N LYS A 251 1.20 -36.38 -4.72
CA LYS A 251 2.33 -36.57 -3.77
C LYS A 251 3.39 -35.48 -3.86
N HIS A 252 3.53 -34.83 -5.02
CA HIS A 252 4.52 -33.78 -5.25
C HIS A 252 4.33 -32.54 -4.35
N TRP A 253 3.11 -32.27 -3.85
CA TRP A 253 2.86 -31.17 -2.91
C TRP A 253 3.59 -31.36 -1.58
N LEU A 254 3.79 -32.60 -1.14
CA LEU A 254 4.55 -32.91 0.08
C LEU A 254 6.02 -32.51 -0.11
N GLY A 255 6.60 -32.90 -1.23
CA GLY A 255 7.98 -32.55 -1.58
C GLY A 255 8.16 -31.04 -1.66
N TRP A 256 7.25 -30.35 -2.36
CA TRP A 256 7.24 -28.89 -2.48
C TRP A 256 7.18 -28.16 -1.14
N ALA A 257 6.21 -28.54 -0.28
CA ALA A 257 6.09 -27.97 1.05
C ALA A 257 7.36 -28.22 1.90
N PHE A 258 7.88 -29.44 1.85
CA PHE A 258 9.06 -29.84 2.63
C PHE A 258 10.33 -29.09 2.18
N THR A 259 10.62 -29.06 0.88
CA THR A 259 11.82 -28.40 0.36
C THR A 259 11.75 -26.90 0.53
N ALA A 260 10.60 -26.26 0.26
CA ALA A 260 10.46 -24.82 0.42
C ALA A 260 10.62 -24.39 1.89
N ALA A 261 10.03 -25.14 2.83
CA ALA A 261 10.20 -24.90 4.25
C ALA A 261 11.64 -25.12 4.72
N ALA A 262 12.32 -26.17 4.24
CA ALA A 262 13.73 -26.43 4.56
C ALA A 262 14.66 -25.35 4.02
N GLU A 263 14.46 -24.93 2.78
CA GLU A 263 15.23 -23.87 2.11
C GLU A 263 15.17 -22.54 2.88
N HIS A 264 14.05 -22.27 3.56
CA HIS A 264 13.79 -21.04 4.31
C HIS A 264 13.88 -21.22 5.84
N GLY A 265 14.35 -22.38 6.32
CA GLY A 265 14.58 -22.64 7.73
C GLY A 265 13.31 -22.74 8.60
N ARG A 266 12.17 -23.12 8.04
CA ARG A 266 10.88 -23.26 8.75
C ARG A 266 10.75 -24.64 9.40
N VAL A 267 11.39 -24.80 10.57
CA VAL A 267 11.48 -26.08 11.29
C VAL A 267 10.10 -26.60 11.69
N ASP A 268 9.20 -25.72 12.10
CA ASP A 268 7.81 -26.04 12.44
C ASP A 268 7.03 -26.70 11.30
N VAL A 269 7.17 -26.15 10.08
CA VAL A 269 6.53 -26.72 8.88
C VAL A 269 7.18 -28.03 8.49
N VAL A 270 8.52 -28.08 8.46
CA VAL A 270 9.26 -29.30 8.11
C VAL A 270 8.96 -30.45 9.08
N ASP A 271 8.99 -30.17 10.38
CA ASP A 271 8.72 -31.14 11.45
C ASP A 271 7.29 -31.69 11.32
N TRP A 272 6.31 -30.80 11.17
CA TRP A 272 4.92 -31.23 11.02
C TRP A 272 4.70 -32.06 9.74
N VAL A 273 5.23 -31.62 8.59
CA VAL A 273 5.07 -32.33 7.31
C VAL A 273 5.74 -33.70 7.37
N HIS A 274 6.96 -33.78 7.91
CA HIS A 274 7.69 -35.05 8.07
C HIS A 274 7.02 -36.00 9.05
N ALA A 275 6.58 -35.49 10.20
CA ALA A 275 5.90 -36.31 11.21
C ALA A 275 4.56 -36.86 10.69
N THR A 276 3.83 -36.07 9.90
CA THR A 276 2.51 -36.46 9.37
C THR A 276 2.60 -37.44 8.20
N TYR A 277 3.62 -37.31 7.35
CA TYR A 277 3.77 -38.10 6.11
C TYR A 277 5.11 -38.85 6.05
N ARG A 278 5.55 -39.40 7.19
CA ARG A 278 6.88 -39.99 7.39
C ARG A 278 7.31 -40.96 6.30
N ASP A 279 6.39 -41.80 5.83
CA ASP A 279 6.67 -42.87 4.86
C ASP A 279 6.82 -42.38 3.42
N ASP A 280 6.40 -41.15 3.11
CA ASP A 280 6.52 -40.56 1.77
C ASP A 280 7.87 -39.85 1.53
N PHE A 281 8.72 -39.72 2.56
CA PHE A 281 10.02 -39.04 2.46
C PHE A 281 11.19 -40.00 2.32
N SER A 282 11.96 -39.86 1.23
CA SER A 282 13.19 -40.61 0.99
C SER A 282 14.43 -39.94 1.61
N ASP A 283 15.46 -40.74 1.89
CA ASP A 283 16.73 -40.22 2.44
C ASP A 283 17.43 -39.24 1.48
N SER A 284 17.22 -39.43 0.17
CA SER A 284 17.69 -38.48 -0.84
C SER A 284 17.05 -37.10 -0.68
N MET A 285 15.75 -37.04 -0.34
CA MET A 285 15.05 -35.77 -0.12
C MET A 285 15.54 -35.09 1.16
N LEU A 286 15.75 -35.85 2.24
CA LEU A 286 16.33 -35.32 3.49
C LEU A 286 17.74 -34.76 3.26
N THR A 287 18.57 -35.46 2.48
CA THR A 287 19.94 -35.03 2.17
C THR A 287 19.95 -33.78 1.29
N PHE A 288 19.04 -33.69 0.32
CA PHE A 288 18.87 -32.50 -0.52
C PHE A 288 18.45 -31.29 0.32
N ALA A 289 17.43 -31.43 1.15
CA ALA A 289 16.99 -30.38 2.08
C ALA A 289 18.10 -29.94 3.05
N LEU A 290 18.98 -30.86 3.47
CA LEU A 290 20.14 -30.54 4.31
C LEU A 290 21.15 -29.67 3.56
N SER A 291 21.39 -29.96 2.28
CA SER A 291 22.22 -29.13 1.41
C SER A 291 21.66 -27.71 1.27
N ASP A 292 20.35 -27.58 1.04
CA ASP A 292 19.71 -26.26 0.92
C ASP A 292 19.76 -25.48 2.23
N ALA A 293 19.40 -26.11 3.35
CA ALA A 293 19.41 -25.48 4.67
C ALA A 293 20.83 -25.01 5.07
N THR A 294 21.86 -25.81 4.78
CA THR A 294 23.25 -25.43 5.04
C THR A 294 23.75 -24.33 4.09
N GLY A 295 23.41 -24.42 2.79
CA GLY A 295 23.74 -23.39 1.79
C GLY A 295 23.15 -22.02 2.12
N ASN A 296 21.94 -21.99 2.68
CA ASN A 296 21.25 -20.75 3.08
C ASN A 296 21.54 -20.32 4.53
N GLY A 297 22.37 -21.06 5.28
CA GLY A 297 22.78 -20.69 6.64
C GLY A 297 21.73 -20.96 7.73
N HIS A 298 20.75 -21.81 7.48
CA HIS A 298 19.72 -22.21 8.46
C HIS A 298 20.22 -23.32 9.38
N ILE A 299 21.00 -22.94 10.39
CA ILE A 299 21.69 -23.86 11.32
C ILE A 299 20.71 -24.78 12.05
N GLU A 300 19.61 -24.24 12.59
CA GLU A 300 18.61 -25.01 13.32
C GLU A 300 17.96 -26.09 12.44
N MET A 301 17.61 -25.73 11.20
CA MET A 301 17.08 -26.66 10.21
C MET A 301 18.10 -27.76 9.85
N ALA A 302 19.37 -27.38 9.64
CA ALA A 302 20.42 -28.36 9.34
C ALA A 302 20.65 -29.34 10.50
N GLN A 303 20.60 -28.87 11.76
CA GLN A 303 20.68 -29.73 12.94
C GLN A 303 19.49 -30.67 13.05
N TRP A 304 18.27 -30.17 12.79
CA TRP A 304 17.06 -30.98 12.78
C TRP A 304 17.16 -32.08 11.71
N LEU A 305 17.51 -31.72 10.47
CA LEU A 305 17.65 -32.68 9.36
C LEU A 305 18.73 -33.73 9.62
N ASN A 306 19.87 -33.33 10.20
CA ASN A 306 20.94 -34.27 10.52
C ASN A 306 20.54 -35.28 11.61
N THR A 307 19.72 -34.85 12.57
CA THR A 307 19.11 -35.74 13.58
C THR A 307 18.21 -36.78 12.88
N GLN A 308 17.31 -36.33 12.01
CA GLN A 308 16.40 -37.24 11.29
C GLN A 308 17.12 -38.24 10.36
N ILE A 309 18.21 -37.81 9.69
CA ILE A 309 19.02 -38.70 8.86
C ILE A 309 19.77 -39.74 9.72
N SER A 310 20.26 -39.33 10.89
CA SER A 310 20.99 -40.21 11.79
C SER A 310 20.09 -41.28 12.41
N GLU A 311 18.83 -40.95 12.72
CA GLU A 311 17.84 -41.89 13.26
C GLU A 311 17.42 -42.99 12.27
N ARG A 312 17.65 -42.79 10.96
CA ARG A 312 17.31 -43.76 9.91
C ARG A 312 18.44 -44.72 9.54
N ARG A 313 19.68 -44.45 9.98
CA ARG A 313 20.87 -45.27 9.71
C ARG A 313 21.13 -46.28 10.81
#